data_AF-A0AAU5I7M6-F1
#
_entry.id   AF-A0AAU5I7M6-F1
#
_cell.length_a   1.000
_cell.length_b   1.000
_cell.length_c   1.000
_cell.angle_alpha   90.00
_cell.angle_beta   90.00
_cell.angle_gamma   90.00
#
_symmetry.space_group_name_H-M   'P 1'
#
loop_
_entity.id
_entity.type
_entity.pdbx_description
1 polymer ?
#
loop_
_entity_poly.entity_id
_entity_poly.type
_entity_poly.pdbx_seq_one_letter_code
_entity_poly.pdbx_strand_id
1 'polypeptide(L)'
;MGAADLGAQDQAALLAWVRDDIASFGGDPREVTVGGQSADAYSSLAPALDPRTSGLVNRVLLESGPFGLAPQDPRHAAENAEAYLRLLGVPDGSDAATALRALPVEQLLSAYGQLAGQFARPGDATPPMYPVLGGPGVPRDPHRGVVDGGLEGKPLLIGTTRDEASAFTAFDPRIQNLTADGALDLLTSQLDEHAGELYQRYADRFEEPTAARVVTAVQTDGLVRDGSLRIADHHAAGGNATYVYEFDHRPAEDPYGLGATHCGELPFLFGSFDAFADSPMLGRTTDAVRELGRTFAGAVAEFVASGSVHDWMPYTPATAARIRHFG
;
A
#
# COMPACT_ATOMS: atom_id res chain seq x y z
N MET A 1 -21.18 -7.31 10.24
CA MET A 1 -20.28 -7.87 9.22
C MET A 1 -19.15 -6.85 8.99
N GLY A 2 -17.92 -7.27 8.71
CA GLY A 2 -16.77 -6.36 8.53
C GLY A 2 -15.90 -6.18 9.78
N ALA A 3 -16.48 -5.76 10.92
CA ALA A 3 -15.75 -5.44 12.15
C ALA A 3 -14.94 -6.59 12.83
N ALA A 4 -15.01 -7.80 12.28
CA ALA A 4 -14.22 -8.92 12.75
C ALA A 4 -12.81 -8.97 12.12
N ASP A 5 -12.55 -8.19 11.05
CA ASP A 5 -11.27 -8.16 10.34
C ASP A 5 -10.71 -9.56 10.06
N LEU A 6 -11.54 -10.42 9.45
CA LEU A 6 -11.18 -11.83 9.25
C LEU A 6 -9.86 -12.01 8.47
N GLY A 7 -9.55 -11.13 7.51
CA GLY A 7 -8.26 -11.16 6.82
C GLY A 7 -7.06 -10.92 7.74
N ALA A 8 -7.18 -10.04 8.73
CA ALA A 8 -6.12 -9.83 9.73
C ALA A 8 -6.00 -11.05 10.67
N GLN A 9 -7.12 -11.71 10.98
CA GLN A 9 -7.11 -12.97 11.75
C GLN A 9 -6.48 -14.12 10.96
N ASP A 10 -6.69 -14.17 9.65
CA ASP A 10 -6.06 -15.15 8.77
C ASP A 10 -4.53 -14.94 8.73
N GLN A 11 -4.06 -13.69 8.67
CA GLN A 11 -2.63 -13.37 8.79
C GLN A 11 -2.07 -13.77 10.17
N ALA A 12 -2.82 -13.54 11.26
CA ALA A 12 -2.41 -13.98 12.59
C ALA A 12 -2.31 -15.52 12.70
N ALA A 13 -3.26 -16.23 12.09
CA ALA A 13 -3.23 -17.69 12.01
C ALA A 13 -2.05 -18.20 11.18
N LEU A 14 -1.73 -17.53 10.07
CA LEU A 14 -0.54 -17.83 9.26
C LEU A 14 0.74 -17.65 10.07
N LEU A 15 0.89 -16.57 10.83
CA LEU A 15 2.06 -16.38 11.69
C LEU A 15 2.20 -17.45 12.78
N ALA A 16 1.07 -17.91 13.34
CA ALA A 16 1.07 -19.03 14.27
C ALA A 16 1.54 -20.33 13.59
N TRP A 17 1.06 -20.60 12.37
CA TRP A 17 1.51 -21.74 11.57
C TRP A 17 3.01 -21.66 11.23
N VAL A 18 3.51 -20.49 10.79
CA VAL A 18 4.94 -20.29 10.52
C VAL A 18 5.77 -20.58 11.76
N ARG A 19 5.37 -20.06 12.94
CA ARG A 19 6.04 -20.35 14.20
C ARG A 19 6.13 -21.85 14.47
N ASP A 20 5.04 -22.57 14.26
CA ASP A 20 4.90 -23.97 14.66
C ASP A 20 5.54 -24.95 13.65
N ASP A 21 5.53 -24.61 12.36
CA ASP A 21 5.80 -25.57 11.28
C ASP A 21 6.98 -25.22 10.37
N ILE A 22 7.42 -23.94 10.29
CA ILE A 22 8.40 -23.53 9.25
C ILE A 22 9.77 -24.21 9.39
N ALA A 23 10.12 -24.66 10.60
CA ALA A 23 11.34 -25.41 10.86
C ALA A 23 11.41 -26.73 10.06
N SER A 24 10.26 -27.35 9.76
CA SER A 24 10.20 -28.57 8.94
C SER A 24 10.55 -28.32 7.45
N PHE A 25 10.47 -27.06 7.01
CA PHE A 25 10.86 -26.59 5.68
C PHE A 25 12.28 -25.99 5.65
N GLY A 26 12.98 -25.99 6.79
CA GLY A 26 14.32 -25.42 6.93
C GLY A 26 14.36 -23.91 7.22
N GLY A 27 13.21 -23.28 7.50
CA GLY A 27 13.17 -21.89 7.98
C GLY A 27 13.41 -21.78 9.49
N ASP A 28 13.81 -20.60 9.96
CA ASP A 28 13.90 -20.30 11.41
C ASP A 28 12.67 -19.50 11.86
N PRO A 29 11.79 -20.05 12.72
CA PRO A 29 10.60 -19.34 13.20
C PRO A 29 10.92 -18.13 14.08
N ARG A 30 12.20 -17.89 14.43
CA ARG A 30 12.67 -16.73 15.19
C ARG A 30 13.22 -15.61 14.32
N GLU A 31 13.24 -15.79 13.01
CA GLU A 31 13.79 -14.84 12.03
C GLU A 31 12.74 -14.51 10.97
N VAL A 32 11.55 -14.08 11.40
CA VAL A 32 10.41 -13.83 10.53
C VAL A 32 10.35 -12.36 10.10
N THR A 33 10.41 -12.12 8.79
CA THR A 33 10.07 -10.82 8.19
C THR A 33 8.64 -10.87 7.68
N VAL A 34 7.79 -9.97 8.15
CA VAL A 34 6.44 -9.77 7.58
C VAL A 34 6.48 -8.59 6.63
N GLY A 35 5.78 -8.69 5.52
CA GLY A 35 5.73 -7.60 4.57
C GLY A 35 5.00 -7.95 3.29
N GLY A 36 4.77 -6.91 2.51
CA GLY A 36 4.06 -7.01 1.26
C GLY A 36 3.99 -5.67 0.56
N GLN A 37 3.21 -5.65 -0.52
CA GLN A 37 3.04 -4.50 -1.40
C GLN A 37 1.60 -3.96 -1.32
N SER A 38 1.44 -2.64 -1.37
CA SER A 38 0.14 -1.96 -1.39
C SER A 38 -0.75 -2.30 -0.18
N ALA A 39 -1.95 -2.82 -0.44
CA ALA A 39 -2.86 -3.33 0.59
C ALA A 39 -2.20 -4.36 1.51
N ASP A 40 -1.25 -5.16 1.00
CA ASP A 40 -0.55 -6.13 1.84
C ASP A 40 0.55 -5.48 2.70
N ALA A 41 1.17 -4.38 2.25
CA ALA A 41 2.01 -3.56 3.14
C ALA A 41 1.16 -2.98 4.27
N TYR A 42 -0.03 -2.47 3.94
CA TYR A 42 -0.99 -1.94 4.91
C TYR A 42 -1.40 -2.99 5.94
N SER A 43 -1.82 -4.17 5.46
CA SER A 43 -2.26 -5.27 6.30
C SER A 43 -1.11 -5.93 7.08
N SER A 44 0.09 -6.07 6.50
CA SER A 44 1.27 -6.64 7.16
C SER A 44 1.77 -5.81 8.35
N LEU A 45 1.50 -4.51 8.36
CA LEU A 45 1.80 -3.67 9.52
C LEU A 45 0.91 -4.03 10.73
N ALA A 46 -0.31 -4.51 10.51
CA ALA A 46 -1.25 -4.86 11.57
C ALA A 46 -0.72 -5.96 12.52
N PRO A 47 -0.28 -7.14 12.08
CA PRO A 47 0.26 -8.15 12.97
C PRO A 47 1.62 -7.75 13.59
N ALA A 48 2.40 -6.88 12.95
CA ALA A 48 3.62 -6.32 13.56
C ALA A 48 3.29 -5.40 14.75
N LEU A 49 2.11 -4.77 14.73
CA LEU A 49 1.63 -3.84 15.72
C LEU A 49 0.71 -4.47 16.79
N ASP A 50 0.02 -5.57 16.49
CA ASP A 50 -0.89 -6.25 17.43
C ASP A 50 -0.10 -6.98 18.53
N PRO A 51 -0.33 -6.68 19.83
CA PRO A 51 0.36 -7.36 20.94
C PRO A 51 0.27 -8.90 20.95
N ARG A 52 -0.73 -9.49 20.29
CA ARG A 52 -0.92 -10.95 20.21
C ARG A 52 0.02 -11.61 19.21
N THR A 53 0.46 -10.88 18.18
CA THR A 53 1.25 -11.40 17.06
C THR A 53 2.60 -10.72 16.91
N SER A 54 2.82 -9.54 17.50
CA SER A 54 4.05 -8.77 17.35
C SER A 54 5.29 -9.51 17.85
N GLY A 55 5.14 -10.43 18.80
CA GLY A 55 6.20 -11.33 19.25
C GLY A 55 6.64 -12.39 18.22
N LEU A 56 5.85 -12.58 17.15
CA LEU A 56 6.13 -13.50 16.03
C LEU A 56 6.78 -12.78 14.84
N VAL A 57 6.94 -11.46 14.90
CA VAL A 57 7.47 -10.64 13.82
C VAL A 57 8.81 -10.05 14.24
N ASN A 58 9.87 -10.30 13.48
CA ASN A 58 11.21 -9.78 13.77
C ASN A 58 11.54 -8.53 12.95
N ARG A 59 11.06 -8.48 11.71
CA ARG A 59 11.34 -7.41 10.74
C ARG A 59 10.09 -7.07 9.95
N VAL A 60 10.04 -5.85 9.43
CA VAL A 60 8.91 -5.37 8.64
C VAL A 60 9.40 -4.83 7.29
N LEU A 61 8.76 -5.28 6.22
CA LEU A 61 8.98 -4.83 4.84
C LEU A 61 7.67 -4.20 4.31
N LEU A 62 7.67 -2.92 3.97
CA LEU A 62 6.48 -2.19 3.53
C LEU A 62 6.73 -1.56 2.16
N GLU A 63 6.14 -2.12 1.12
CA GLU A 63 6.31 -1.65 -0.27
C GLU A 63 5.03 -0.91 -0.71
N SER A 64 5.13 0.40 -0.97
CA SER A 64 4.03 1.21 -1.51
C SER A 64 2.72 1.13 -0.71
N GLY A 65 2.80 1.04 0.62
CA GLY A 65 1.62 0.95 1.46
C GLY A 65 0.79 2.25 1.45
N PRO A 66 -0.55 2.18 1.28
CA PRO A 66 -1.43 3.35 1.22
C PRO A 66 -1.66 3.96 2.62
N PHE A 67 -0.58 4.37 3.29
CA PHE A 67 -0.64 4.88 4.66
C PHE A 67 -1.25 6.29 4.75
N GLY A 68 -1.60 6.93 3.64
CA GLY A 68 -2.51 8.08 3.62
C GLY A 68 -3.97 7.72 3.90
N LEU A 69 -4.33 6.44 3.77
CA LEU A 69 -5.66 5.91 4.06
C LEU A 69 -5.76 5.50 5.53
N ALA A 70 -6.60 6.20 6.29
CA ALA A 70 -6.94 5.78 7.65
C ALA A 70 -7.74 4.45 7.61
N PRO A 71 -7.66 3.60 8.66
CA PRO A 71 -8.50 2.42 8.72
C PRO A 71 -9.98 2.77 8.67
N GLN A 72 -10.82 1.84 8.20
CA GLN A 72 -12.22 2.12 7.97
C GLN A 72 -12.92 2.44 9.29
N ASP A 73 -13.65 3.55 9.33
CA ASP A 73 -14.51 3.87 10.46
C ASP A 73 -15.58 2.78 10.63
N PRO A 74 -15.80 2.24 11.86
CA PRO A 74 -16.75 1.16 12.08
C PRO A 74 -18.18 1.45 11.61
N ARG A 75 -18.63 2.71 11.67
CA ARG A 75 -19.95 3.11 11.19
C ARG A 75 -20.00 3.04 9.67
N HIS A 76 -18.99 3.56 8.97
CA HIS A 76 -18.90 3.43 7.51
C HIS A 76 -18.79 1.96 7.06
N ALA A 77 -18.02 1.14 7.79
CA ALA A 77 -17.94 -0.29 7.52
C ALA A 77 -19.31 -0.99 7.66
N ALA A 78 -20.09 -0.61 8.68
CA ALA A 78 -21.45 -1.12 8.86
C ALA A 78 -22.39 -0.67 7.73
N GLU A 79 -22.35 0.61 7.35
CA GLU A 79 -23.14 1.16 6.23
C GLU A 79 -22.83 0.43 4.91
N ASN A 80 -21.55 0.17 4.63
CA ASN A 80 -21.12 -0.57 3.45
C ASN A 80 -21.55 -2.03 3.49
N ALA A 81 -21.49 -2.67 4.66
CA ALA A 81 -21.97 -4.04 4.85
C ALA A 81 -23.48 -4.15 4.65
N GLU A 82 -24.27 -3.18 5.12
CA GLU A 82 -25.71 -3.14 4.89
C GLU A 82 -26.04 -2.91 3.42
N ALA A 83 -25.33 -2.01 2.73
CA ALA A 83 -25.48 -1.81 1.30
C ALA A 83 -25.17 -3.09 0.51
N TYR A 84 -24.12 -3.81 0.90
CA TYR A 84 -23.77 -5.10 0.32
C TYR A 84 -24.85 -6.17 0.53
N LEU A 85 -25.40 -6.28 1.74
CA LEU A 85 -26.50 -7.19 2.05
C LEU A 85 -27.76 -6.89 1.23
N ARG A 86 -28.09 -5.60 1.06
CA ARG A 86 -29.21 -5.16 0.21
C ARG A 86 -29.01 -5.54 -1.26
N LEU A 87 -27.79 -5.39 -1.80
CA LEU A 87 -27.46 -5.82 -3.17
C LEU A 87 -27.61 -7.34 -3.36
N LEU A 88 -27.36 -8.11 -2.30
CA LEU A 88 -27.56 -9.56 -2.28
C LEU A 88 -29.00 -9.99 -1.99
N GLY A 89 -29.91 -9.03 -1.75
CA GLY A 89 -31.31 -9.32 -1.40
C GLY A 89 -31.47 -10.02 -0.04
N VAL A 90 -30.47 -9.91 0.86
CA VAL A 90 -30.56 -10.47 2.21
C VAL A 90 -31.44 -9.57 3.07
N PRO A 91 -32.57 -10.05 3.62
CA PRO A 91 -33.49 -9.22 4.39
C PRO A 91 -32.88 -8.71 5.69
N ASP A 92 -33.25 -7.49 6.09
CA ASP A 92 -32.88 -6.91 7.37
C ASP A 92 -33.29 -7.82 8.54
N GLY A 93 -32.42 -7.93 9.55
CA GLY A 93 -32.62 -8.79 10.72
C GLY A 93 -32.36 -10.28 10.48
N SER A 94 -32.01 -10.70 9.27
CA SER A 94 -31.53 -12.06 9.00
C SER A 94 -30.17 -12.33 9.65
N ASP A 95 -29.86 -13.61 9.91
CA ASP A 95 -28.49 -14.02 10.18
C ASP A 95 -27.66 -13.88 8.90
N ALA A 96 -27.02 -12.72 8.75
CA ALA A 96 -26.19 -12.39 7.60
C ALA A 96 -25.10 -13.44 7.33
N ALA A 97 -24.50 -14.03 8.37
CA ALA A 97 -23.42 -15.00 8.18
C ALA A 97 -23.93 -16.31 7.56
N THR A 98 -25.10 -16.78 8.00
CA THR A 98 -25.75 -17.95 7.41
C THR A 98 -26.24 -17.67 5.99
N ALA A 99 -26.87 -16.51 5.77
CA ALA A 99 -27.36 -16.11 4.46
C ALA A 99 -26.22 -16.02 3.43
N LEU A 100 -25.10 -15.35 3.77
CA LEU A 100 -23.95 -15.22 2.87
C LEU A 100 -23.33 -16.57 2.50
N ARG A 101 -23.19 -17.50 3.46
CA ARG A 101 -22.62 -18.83 3.19
C ARG A 101 -23.47 -19.71 2.28
N ALA A 102 -24.77 -19.40 2.17
CA ALA A 102 -25.69 -20.11 1.29
C ALA A 102 -25.67 -19.58 -0.15
N LEU A 103 -25.07 -18.40 -0.39
CA LEU A 103 -25.02 -17.78 -1.72
C LEU A 103 -23.83 -18.30 -2.54
N PRO A 104 -23.98 -18.45 -3.87
CA PRO A 104 -22.87 -18.71 -4.77
C PRO A 104 -21.83 -17.58 -4.74
N VAL A 105 -20.55 -17.93 -4.86
CA VAL A 105 -19.45 -16.96 -4.82
C VAL A 105 -19.57 -15.92 -5.94
N GLU A 106 -20.10 -16.28 -7.10
CA GLU A 106 -20.30 -15.38 -8.23
C GLU A 106 -21.31 -14.27 -7.90
N GLN A 107 -22.34 -14.57 -7.08
CA GLN A 107 -23.29 -13.55 -6.62
C GLN A 107 -22.63 -12.61 -5.62
N LEU A 108 -21.81 -13.15 -4.71
CA LEU A 108 -21.03 -12.36 -3.76
C LEU A 108 -20.08 -11.38 -4.48
N LEU A 109 -19.35 -11.86 -5.48
CA LEU A 109 -18.42 -11.05 -6.27
C LEU A 109 -19.15 -10.02 -7.15
N SER A 110 -20.26 -10.41 -7.77
CA SER A 110 -21.09 -9.49 -8.58
C SER A 110 -21.65 -8.34 -7.73
N ALA A 111 -22.20 -8.64 -6.55
CA ALA A 111 -22.68 -7.61 -5.64
C ALA A 111 -21.55 -6.72 -5.13
N TYR A 112 -20.33 -7.27 -4.94
CA TYR A 112 -19.18 -6.48 -4.50
C TYR A 112 -18.72 -5.52 -5.59
N GLY A 113 -18.70 -5.97 -6.85
CA GLY A 113 -18.43 -5.09 -8.00
C GLY A 113 -19.45 -3.96 -8.13
N GLN A 114 -20.73 -4.25 -7.89
CA GLN A 114 -21.77 -3.21 -7.86
C GLN A 114 -21.55 -2.21 -6.71
N LEU A 115 -21.21 -2.70 -5.52
CA LEU A 115 -20.87 -1.86 -4.37
C LEU A 115 -19.67 -0.96 -4.69
N ALA A 116 -18.58 -1.52 -5.20
CA ALA A 116 -17.39 -0.77 -5.60
C ALA A 116 -17.75 0.31 -6.64
N GLY A 117 -18.60 -0.01 -7.61
CA GLY A 117 -19.10 0.96 -8.60
C GLY A 117 -19.91 2.12 -7.99
N GLN A 118 -20.68 1.87 -6.92
CA GLN A 118 -21.43 2.92 -6.21
C GLN A 118 -20.53 3.90 -5.46
N PHE A 119 -19.37 3.42 -4.99
CA PHE A 119 -18.40 4.23 -4.25
C PHE A 119 -17.25 4.76 -5.10
N ALA A 120 -17.16 4.36 -6.38
CA ALA A 120 -16.08 4.75 -7.26
C ALA A 120 -16.03 6.27 -7.46
N ARG A 121 -14.90 6.89 -7.10
CA ARG A 121 -14.60 8.30 -7.35
C ARG A 121 -13.47 8.43 -8.39
N PRO A 122 -13.35 9.56 -9.11
CA PRO A 122 -12.22 9.78 -10.01
C PRO A 122 -10.88 9.65 -9.29
N GLY A 123 -9.99 8.79 -9.78
CA GLY A 123 -8.66 8.56 -9.20
C GLY A 123 -8.65 7.97 -7.78
N ASP A 124 -9.78 7.47 -7.27
CA ASP A 124 -9.85 6.80 -5.97
C ASP A 124 -9.97 5.30 -6.18
N ALA A 125 -8.93 4.57 -5.75
CA ALA A 125 -8.85 3.12 -5.82
C ALA A 125 -9.21 2.43 -4.50
N THR A 126 -9.72 3.18 -3.50
CA THR A 126 -10.05 2.65 -2.18
C THR A 126 -11.19 1.64 -2.28
N PRO A 127 -11.01 0.38 -1.84
CA PRO A 127 -12.09 -0.60 -1.85
C PRO A 127 -13.18 -0.24 -0.83
N PRO A 128 -14.46 -0.60 -1.06
CA PRO A 128 -15.54 -0.31 -0.11
C PRO A 128 -15.44 -1.11 1.19
N MET A 129 -14.65 -2.20 1.21
CA MET A 129 -14.40 -3.02 2.40
C MET A 129 -12.90 -3.22 2.55
N TYR A 130 -12.36 -2.77 3.68
CA TYR A 130 -10.94 -2.84 4.06
C TYR A 130 -10.85 -2.85 5.60
N PRO A 131 -9.65 -2.97 6.21
CA PRO A 131 -9.56 -3.20 7.64
C PRO A 131 -10.25 -2.11 8.49
N VAL A 132 -11.00 -2.54 9.50
CA VAL A 132 -11.88 -1.69 10.31
C VAL A 132 -11.20 -1.30 11.61
N LEU A 133 -11.21 -0.01 11.94
CA LEU A 133 -10.60 0.47 13.18
C LEU A 133 -11.25 -0.15 14.42
N GLY A 134 -10.42 -0.66 15.33
CA GLY A 134 -10.88 -1.22 16.60
C GLY A 134 -11.37 -2.67 16.52
N GLY A 135 -11.30 -3.30 15.34
CA GLY A 135 -11.56 -4.72 15.17
C GLY A 135 -10.37 -5.61 15.60
N PRO A 136 -10.57 -6.93 15.73
CA PRO A 136 -9.50 -7.88 16.05
C PRO A 136 -8.42 -7.89 14.96
N GLY A 137 -7.21 -7.43 15.29
CA GLY A 137 -6.08 -7.35 14.36
C GLY A 137 -5.77 -5.91 13.94
N VAL A 138 -6.76 -5.01 13.94
CA VAL A 138 -6.56 -3.57 13.72
C VAL A 138 -7.05 -2.75 14.92
N PRO A 139 -6.49 -2.97 16.13
CA PRO A 139 -6.99 -2.32 17.35
C PRO A 139 -6.76 -0.81 17.40
N ARG A 140 -5.86 -0.29 16.56
CA ARG A 140 -5.50 1.13 16.48
C ARG A 140 -5.02 1.51 15.08
N ASP A 141 -5.01 2.81 14.83
CA ASP A 141 -4.44 3.39 13.61
C ASP A 141 -2.95 3.01 13.45
N PRO A 142 -2.49 2.64 12.23
CA PRO A 142 -1.12 2.22 12.00
C PRO A 142 -0.07 3.29 12.35
N HIS A 143 -0.31 4.56 12.00
CA HIS A 143 0.63 5.65 12.34
C HIS A 143 0.71 5.81 13.84
N ARG A 144 -0.43 5.83 14.52
CA ARG A 144 -0.47 5.91 15.98
C ARG A 144 0.29 4.74 16.60
N GLY A 145 0.13 3.55 16.03
CA GLY A 145 0.84 2.36 16.46
C GLY A 145 2.36 2.45 16.38
N VAL A 146 2.88 3.02 15.30
CA VAL A 146 4.32 3.26 15.13
C VAL A 146 4.80 4.35 16.09
N VAL A 147 4.05 5.44 16.22
CA VAL A 147 4.34 6.56 17.15
C VAL A 147 4.42 6.07 18.60
N ASP A 148 3.55 5.14 19.00
CA ASP A 148 3.51 4.57 20.35
C ASP A 148 4.59 3.48 20.57
N GLY A 149 5.53 3.30 19.64
CA GLY A 149 6.65 2.37 19.77
C GLY A 149 6.33 0.91 19.39
N GLY A 150 5.23 0.67 18.67
CA GLY A 150 4.79 -0.70 18.32
C GLY A 150 5.78 -1.50 17.46
N LEU A 151 6.77 -0.84 16.84
CA LEU A 151 7.85 -1.45 16.07
C LEU A 151 9.22 -1.38 16.76
N GLU A 152 9.29 -1.01 18.04
CA GLU A 152 10.56 -0.91 18.77
C GLU A 152 11.39 -2.21 18.68
N GLY A 153 12.66 -2.07 18.30
CA GLY A 153 13.58 -3.19 18.14
C GLY A 153 13.36 -4.04 16.87
N LYS A 154 12.42 -3.68 15.99
CA LYS A 154 12.18 -4.38 14.72
C LYS A 154 12.76 -3.56 13.56
N PRO A 155 13.75 -4.07 12.80
CA PRO A 155 14.20 -3.38 11.61
C PRO A 155 13.06 -3.17 10.60
N LEU A 156 13.07 -2.01 9.93
CA LEU A 156 12.08 -1.61 8.94
C LEU A 156 12.75 -1.31 7.60
N LEU A 157 12.27 -1.95 6.53
CA LEU A 157 12.49 -1.54 5.15
C LEU A 157 11.16 -1.02 4.63
N ILE A 158 11.12 0.24 4.20
CA ILE A 158 9.91 0.86 3.68
C ILE A 158 10.25 1.64 2.40
N GLY A 159 9.38 1.60 1.41
CA GLY A 159 9.60 2.41 0.22
C GLY A 159 8.37 2.58 -0.62
N THR A 160 8.54 3.38 -1.66
CA THR A 160 7.49 3.75 -2.61
C THR A 160 8.04 3.76 -4.01
N THR A 161 7.19 3.67 -5.01
CA THR A 161 7.55 4.03 -6.38
C THR A 161 7.47 5.54 -6.58
N ARG A 162 8.16 6.10 -7.59
CA ARG A 162 8.19 7.55 -7.81
C ARG A 162 6.82 8.09 -8.24
N ASP A 163 6.09 7.33 -9.04
CA ASP A 163 4.91 7.77 -9.77
C ASP A 163 3.66 6.93 -9.37
N GLU A 164 3.53 6.56 -8.08
CA GLU A 164 2.50 5.65 -7.50
C GLU A 164 1.11 5.76 -8.13
N ALA A 165 0.47 6.93 -8.04
CA ALA A 165 -0.93 7.08 -8.41
C ALA A 165 -1.19 6.93 -9.92
N SER A 166 -0.16 6.99 -10.76
CA SER A 166 -0.31 6.85 -12.21
C SER A 166 -0.95 5.51 -12.62
N ALA A 167 -0.76 4.44 -11.83
CA ALA A 167 -1.40 3.13 -12.08
C ALA A 167 -2.93 3.23 -12.07
N PHE A 168 -3.46 4.15 -11.27
CA PHE A 168 -4.90 4.35 -11.05
C PHE A 168 -5.46 5.51 -11.89
N THR A 169 -4.61 6.46 -12.31
CA THR A 169 -5.06 7.67 -13.02
C THR A 169 -4.77 7.65 -14.52
N ALA A 170 -3.73 6.97 -15.00
CA ALA A 170 -3.30 7.05 -16.40
C ALA A 170 -4.37 6.59 -17.40
N PHE A 171 -5.21 5.63 -16.99
CA PHE A 171 -6.28 5.07 -17.82
C PHE A 171 -7.69 5.56 -17.41
N ASP A 172 -7.81 6.45 -16.43
CA ASP A 172 -9.11 7.00 -16.02
C ASP A 172 -9.43 8.27 -16.84
N PRO A 173 -10.38 8.22 -17.80
CA PRO A 173 -10.75 9.38 -18.61
C PRO A 173 -11.34 10.52 -17.77
N ARG A 174 -11.85 10.25 -16.56
CA ARG A 174 -12.34 11.28 -15.64
C ARG A 174 -11.20 12.09 -15.05
N ILE A 175 -9.99 11.53 -14.99
CA ILE A 175 -8.76 12.23 -14.58
C ILE A 175 -8.05 12.83 -15.79
N GLN A 176 -7.87 12.06 -16.87
CA GLN A 176 -7.13 12.50 -18.05
C GLN A 176 -7.77 13.70 -18.77
N ASN A 177 -9.10 13.86 -18.65
CA ASN A 177 -9.82 14.98 -19.26
C ASN A 177 -10.11 16.14 -18.28
N LEU A 178 -9.49 16.16 -17.08
CA LEU A 178 -9.69 17.26 -16.14
C LEU A 178 -9.21 18.59 -16.72
N THR A 179 -9.99 19.65 -16.48
CA THR A 179 -9.53 21.03 -16.58
C THR A 179 -8.85 21.43 -15.26
N ALA A 180 -8.17 22.59 -15.24
CA ALA A 180 -7.63 23.12 -13.98
C ALA A 180 -8.73 23.33 -12.93
N ASP A 181 -9.88 23.90 -13.33
CA ASP A 181 -11.03 24.07 -12.43
C ASP A 181 -11.57 22.73 -11.93
N GLY A 182 -11.69 21.73 -12.81
CA GLY A 182 -12.13 20.39 -12.43
C GLY A 182 -11.16 19.70 -11.47
N ALA A 183 -9.85 19.93 -11.61
CA ALA A 183 -8.86 19.45 -10.65
C ALA A 183 -8.98 20.16 -9.30
N LEU A 184 -9.22 21.47 -9.28
CA LEU A 184 -9.45 22.21 -8.04
C LEU A 184 -10.71 21.73 -7.32
N ASP A 185 -11.81 21.50 -8.04
CA ASP A 185 -13.04 20.94 -7.48
C ASP A 185 -12.81 19.54 -6.90
N LEU A 186 -12.09 18.68 -7.65
CA LEU A 186 -11.75 17.34 -7.20
C LEU A 186 -10.90 17.38 -5.92
N LEU A 187 -9.82 18.17 -5.90
CA LEU A 187 -8.93 18.29 -4.74
C LEU A 187 -9.65 18.92 -3.53
N THR A 188 -10.52 19.90 -3.75
CA THR A 188 -11.34 20.51 -2.69
C THR A 188 -12.28 19.47 -2.05
N SER A 189 -12.85 18.59 -2.86
CA SER A 189 -13.72 17.51 -2.36
C SER A 189 -12.99 16.42 -1.56
N GLN A 190 -11.65 16.35 -1.69
CA GLN A 190 -10.82 15.30 -1.12
C GLN A 190 -9.95 15.78 0.07
N LEU A 191 -9.48 17.04 0.06
CA LEU A 191 -8.37 17.51 0.92
C LEU A 191 -8.67 18.84 1.66
N ASP A 192 -9.91 19.34 1.66
CA ASP A 192 -10.39 20.59 2.28
C ASP A 192 -9.87 21.92 1.63
N GLU A 193 -10.09 23.06 2.30
CA GLU A 193 -10.12 24.44 1.76
C GLU A 193 -8.81 25.01 1.14
N HIS A 194 -7.70 24.27 1.18
CA HIS A 194 -6.39 24.71 0.67
C HIS A 194 -6.03 24.14 -0.71
N ALA A 195 -7.00 23.56 -1.43
CA ALA A 195 -6.80 22.89 -2.71
C ALA A 195 -6.08 23.76 -3.77
N GLY A 196 -6.34 25.08 -3.80
CA GLY A 196 -5.70 26.00 -4.74
C GLY A 196 -4.20 26.15 -4.55
N GLU A 197 -3.76 26.38 -3.30
CA GLU A 197 -2.35 26.50 -2.96
C GLU A 197 -1.62 25.17 -3.17
N LEU A 198 -2.27 24.07 -2.81
CA LEU A 198 -1.77 22.73 -3.04
C LEU A 198 -1.57 22.45 -4.53
N TYR A 199 -2.59 22.73 -5.35
CA TYR A 199 -2.52 22.54 -6.80
C TYR A 199 -1.34 23.31 -7.39
N GLN A 200 -1.18 24.59 -7.05
CA GLN A 200 -0.08 25.41 -7.59
C GLN A 200 1.29 24.87 -7.16
N ARG A 201 1.46 24.51 -5.89
CA ARG A 201 2.72 23.93 -5.39
C ARG A 201 3.13 22.66 -6.15
N TYR A 202 2.18 21.86 -6.60
CA TYR A 202 2.46 20.66 -7.39
C TYR A 202 2.61 20.98 -8.88
N ALA A 203 1.85 21.94 -9.42
CA ALA A 203 2.01 22.42 -10.79
C ALA A 203 3.43 22.97 -11.04
N ASP A 204 3.99 23.69 -10.07
CA ASP A 204 5.35 24.25 -10.13
C ASP A 204 6.46 23.18 -10.21
N ARG A 205 6.15 21.90 -9.94
CA ARG A 205 7.10 20.77 -10.09
C ARG A 205 7.26 20.32 -11.55
N PHE A 206 6.42 20.81 -12.46
CA PHE A 206 6.38 20.38 -13.85
C PHE A 206 6.66 21.54 -14.80
N GLU A 207 7.49 21.30 -15.82
CA GLU A 207 7.69 22.25 -16.91
C GLU A 207 6.40 22.47 -17.72
N GLU A 208 5.65 21.38 -17.93
CA GLU A 208 4.35 21.39 -18.60
C GLU A 208 3.29 20.77 -17.67
N PRO A 209 2.71 21.58 -16.76
CA PRO A 209 1.69 21.09 -15.84
C PRO A 209 0.36 20.85 -16.58
N THR A 210 -0.15 19.63 -16.51
CA THR A 210 -1.54 19.31 -16.86
C THR A 210 -2.32 19.01 -15.60
N ALA A 211 -3.63 19.28 -15.59
CA ALA A 211 -4.49 18.99 -14.45
C ALA A 211 -4.37 17.52 -13.98
N ALA A 212 -4.32 16.59 -14.93
CA ALA A 212 -4.12 15.17 -14.66
C ALA A 212 -2.78 14.87 -13.97
N ARG A 213 -1.66 15.46 -14.45
CA ARG A 213 -0.34 15.28 -13.83
C ARG A 213 -0.28 15.84 -12.41
N VAL A 214 -0.88 17.02 -12.19
CA VAL A 214 -0.92 17.67 -10.88
C VAL A 214 -1.73 16.82 -9.89
N VAL A 215 -2.96 16.42 -10.25
CA VAL A 215 -3.81 15.56 -9.41
C VAL A 215 -3.12 14.23 -9.12
N THR A 216 -2.53 13.59 -10.13
CA THR A 216 -1.81 12.32 -9.96
C THR A 216 -0.65 12.48 -8.96
N ALA A 217 0.14 13.55 -9.07
CA ALA A 217 1.24 13.78 -8.15
C ALA A 217 0.77 14.07 -6.71
N VAL A 218 -0.33 14.83 -6.54
CA VAL A 218 -0.95 15.03 -5.23
C VAL A 218 -1.42 13.71 -4.63
N GLN A 219 -2.01 12.82 -5.43
CA GLN A 219 -2.46 11.51 -4.98
C GLN A 219 -1.30 10.57 -4.63
N THR A 220 -0.21 10.57 -5.42
CA THR A 220 1.03 9.83 -5.10
C THR A 220 1.56 10.19 -3.72
N ASP A 221 1.67 11.49 -3.45
CA ASP A 221 2.20 11.99 -2.19
C ASP A 221 1.23 11.70 -1.03
N GLY A 222 -0.03 12.11 -1.18
CA GLY A 222 -1.02 12.03 -0.11
C GLY A 222 -1.43 10.60 0.27
N LEU A 223 -1.56 9.69 -0.70
CA LEU A 223 -2.03 8.32 -0.43
C LEU A 223 -0.91 7.39 0.04
N VAL A 224 0.31 7.53 -0.48
CA VAL A 224 1.37 6.53 -0.29
C VAL A 224 2.64 7.14 0.31
N ARG A 225 3.25 8.13 -0.35
CA ARG A 225 4.59 8.63 0.01
C ARG A 225 4.63 9.31 1.38
N ASP A 226 3.74 10.26 1.63
CA ASP A 226 3.76 11.05 2.87
C ASP A 226 3.51 10.16 4.10
N GLY A 227 2.58 9.22 3.98
CA GLY A 227 2.32 8.24 5.03
C GLY A 227 3.53 7.33 5.28
N SER A 228 4.16 6.83 4.22
CA SER A 228 5.35 5.98 4.33
C SER A 228 6.53 6.72 4.98
N LEU A 229 6.79 7.97 4.56
CA LEU A 229 7.84 8.79 5.15
C LEU A 229 7.56 9.14 6.60
N ARG A 230 6.30 9.40 6.98
CA ARG A 230 5.92 9.65 8.38
C ARG A 230 6.20 8.45 9.29
N ILE A 231 5.92 7.24 8.81
CA ILE A 231 6.26 5.99 9.51
C ILE A 231 7.79 5.87 9.64
N ALA A 232 8.53 6.06 8.55
CA ALA A 232 9.99 5.98 8.56
C ALA A 232 10.64 7.01 9.50
N ASP A 233 10.18 8.26 9.48
CA ASP A 233 10.67 9.33 10.33
C ASP A 233 10.46 9.01 11.82
N HIS A 234 9.28 8.55 12.21
CA HIS A 234 9.01 8.17 13.61
C HIS A 234 9.83 6.97 14.04
N HIS A 235 9.90 5.94 13.20
CA HIS A 235 10.65 4.72 13.50
C HIS A 235 12.15 5.01 13.68
N ALA A 236 12.74 5.79 12.78
CA ALA A 236 14.14 6.20 12.83
C ALA A 236 14.44 7.16 13.98
N ALA A 237 13.52 8.08 14.31
CA ALA A 237 13.67 8.99 15.45
C ALA A 237 13.70 8.24 16.80
N GLY A 238 13.06 7.07 16.87
CA GLY A 238 13.16 6.15 18.01
C GLY A 238 14.48 5.40 18.11
N GLY A 239 15.43 5.62 17.19
CA GLY A 239 16.74 4.94 17.16
C GLY A 239 16.71 3.55 16.52
N ASN A 240 15.62 3.18 15.84
CA ASN A 240 15.48 1.87 15.22
C ASN A 240 16.13 1.83 13.82
N ALA A 241 16.63 0.65 13.43
CA ALA A 241 17.18 0.43 12.10
C ALA A 241 16.09 0.59 11.03
N THR A 242 16.22 1.64 10.22
CA THR A 242 15.22 2.02 9.20
C THR A 242 15.93 2.17 7.87
N TYR A 243 15.37 1.62 6.80
CA TYR A 243 15.88 1.73 5.44
C TYR A 243 14.75 2.23 4.55
N VAL A 244 14.99 3.31 3.82
CA VAL A 244 13.97 3.97 2.99
C VAL A 244 14.40 3.98 1.53
N TYR A 245 13.56 3.49 0.63
CA TYR A 245 13.81 3.57 -0.81
C TYR A 245 12.73 4.31 -1.59
N GLU A 246 13.14 4.85 -2.73
CA GLU A 246 12.25 5.23 -3.82
C GLU A 246 12.65 4.42 -5.06
N PHE A 247 11.71 3.66 -5.60
CA PHE A 247 11.88 2.97 -6.87
C PHE A 247 11.49 3.93 -7.99
N ASP A 248 12.45 4.30 -8.84
CA ASP A 248 12.29 5.35 -9.83
C ASP A 248 12.67 4.95 -11.26
N HIS A 249 12.80 3.64 -11.51
CA HIS A 249 12.94 3.11 -12.85
C HIS A 249 11.72 3.41 -13.71
N ARG A 250 11.95 3.95 -14.90
CA ARG A 250 10.89 4.24 -15.89
C ARG A 250 11.07 3.38 -17.14
N PRO A 251 9.99 2.84 -17.70
CA PRO A 251 10.03 2.19 -19.00
C PRO A 251 10.66 3.11 -20.06
N ALA A 252 11.54 2.55 -20.89
CA ALA A 252 12.20 3.32 -21.95
C ALA A 252 11.21 3.90 -22.97
N GLU A 253 10.12 3.16 -23.21
CA GLU A 253 8.96 3.63 -23.95
C GLU A 253 7.79 3.68 -22.97
N ASP A 254 7.25 4.88 -22.74
CA ASP A 254 6.15 5.10 -21.80
C ASP A 254 5.01 5.89 -22.48
N PRO A 255 4.27 5.26 -23.40
CA PRO A 255 3.23 5.93 -24.17
C PRO A 255 2.04 6.38 -23.32
N TYR A 256 1.91 5.86 -22.09
CA TYR A 256 0.81 6.15 -21.18
C TYR A 256 1.22 7.10 -20.04
N GLY A 257 2.50 7.47 -19.95
CA GLY A 257 3.01 8.34 -18.89
C GLY A 257 2.92 7.72 -17.50
N LEU A 258 3.11 6.40 -17.38
CA LEU A 258 3.10 5.66 -16.11
C LEU A 258 4.32 5.99 -15.24
N GLY A 259 5.48 6.25 -15.84
CA GLY A 259 6.73 6.40 -15.09
C GLY A 259 7.04 5.18 -14.22
N ALA A 260 7.57 5.41 -13.01
CA ALA A 260 7.78 4.35 -12.03
C ALA A 260 6.51 4.17 -11.20
N THR A 261 5.54 3.48 -11.78
CA THR A 261 4.16 3.39 -11.26
C THR A 261 4.01 2.35 -10.14
N HIS A 262 2.89 2.38 -9.42
CA HIS A 262 2.55 1.42 -8.36
C HIS A 262 2.73 -0.04 -8.81
N CYS A 263 3.34 -0.87 -7.97
CA CYS A 263 3.73 -2.27 -8.27
C CYS A 263 4.79 -2.43 -9.38
N GLY A 264 5.35 -1.34 -9.92
CA GLY A 264 6.35 -1.36 -10.99
C GLY A 264 7.67 -2.03 -10.60
N GLU A 265 7.95 -2.11 -9.30
CA GLU A 265 9.12 -2.73 -8.70
C GLU A 265 9.00 -4.26 -8.55
N LEU A 266 7.79 -4.82 -8.60
CA LEU A 266 7.58 -6.26 -8.35
C LEU A 266 8.33 -7.19 -9.34
N PRO A 267 8.36 -6.92 -10.67
CA PRO A 267 9.15 -7.73 -11.60
C PRO A 267 10.65 -7.71 -11.29
N PHE A 268 11.13 -6.62 -10.68
CA PHE A 268 12.52 -6.42 -10.28
C PHE A 268 12.81 -7.18 -8.98
N LEU A 269 11.90 -7.12 -8.00
CA LEU A 269 12.00 -7.85 -6.74
C LEU A 269 12.06 -9.36 -6.94
N PHE A 270 11.16 -9.91 -7.76
CA PHE A 270 11.03 -11.36 -7.95
C PHE A 270 11.84 -11.90 -9.14
N GLY A 271 12.49 -11.02 -9.91
CA GLY A 271 13.15 -11.40 -11.16
C GLY A 271 12.19 -11.99 -12.21
N SER A 272 10.89 -11.71 -12.08
CA SER A 272 9.81 -12.34 -12.85
C SER A 272 9.44 -11.57 -14.11
N PHE A 273 10.42 -10.98 -14.80
CA PHE A 273 10.20 -10.10 -15.96
C PHE A 273 9.33 -10.74 -17.05
N ASP A 274 9.52 -12.02 -17.32
CA ASP A 274 8.79 -12.73 -18.38
C ASP A 274 7.29 -12.83 -18.10
N ALA A 275 6.87 -12.85 -16.82
CA ALA A 275 5.46 -12.81 -16.42
C ALA A 275 4.81 -11.43 -16.64
N PHE A 276 5.62 -10.40 -16.89
CA PHE A 276 5.20 -9.02 -17.11
C PHE A 276 5.59 -8.50 -18.51
N ALA A 277 5.93 -9.40 -19.44
CA ALA A 277 6.46 -9.02 -20.76
C ALA A 277 5.53 -8.09 -21.56
N ASP A 278 4.21 -8.25 -21.39
CA ASP A 278 3.18 -7.42 -22.04
C ASP A 278 2.69 -6.26 -21.16
N SER A 279 3.28 -6.07 -19.98
CA SER A 279 2.90 -4.99 -19.07
C SER A 279 3.51 -3.65 -19.50
N PRO A 280 2.70 -2.60 -19.68
CA PRO A 280 3.22 -1.27 -20.00
C PRO A 280 4.07 -0.67 -18.86
N MET A 281 3.93 -1.18 -17.63
CA MET A 281 4.69 -0.71 -16.46
C MET A 281 6.15 -1.17 -16.49
N LEU A 282 6.46 -2.27 -17.19
CA LEU A 282 7.82 -2.80 -17.32
C LEU A 282 8.46 -2.32 -18.63
N GLY A 283 7.68 -2.32 -19.71
CA GLY A 283 8.18 -2.04 -21.05
C GLY A 283 9.29 -3.01 -21.48
N ARG A 284 10.23 -2.52 -22.29
CA ARG A 284 11.29 -3.37 -22.84
C ARG A 284 12.33 -3.74 -21.79
N THR A 285 12.46 -5.03 -21.51
CA THR A 285 13.49 -5.57 -20.59
C THR A 285 14.85 -5.68 -21.28
N THR A 286 15.84 -4.93 -20.79
CA THR A 286 17.24 -4.98 -21.24
C THR A 286 18.15 -5.61 -20.19
N ASP A 287 19.42 -5.86 -20.50
CA ASP A 287 20.39 -6.36 -19.52
C ASP A 287 20.59 -5.40 -18.35
N ALA A 288 20.52 -4.08 -18.60
CA ALA A 288 20.59 -3.05 -17.55
C ALA A 288 19.38 -3.13 -16.61
N VAL A 289 18.18 -3.35 -17.15
CA VAL A 289 16.94 -3.56 -16.36
C VAL A 289 17.05 -4.81 -15.48
N ARG A 290 17.60 -5.90 -16.03
CA ARG A 290 17.83 -7.13 -15.26
C ARG A 290 18.89 -6.96 -14.17
N GLU A 291 19.93 -6.15 -14.41
CA GLU A 291 20.92 -5.80 -13.38
C GLU A 291 20.35 -4.91 -12.28
N LEU A 292 19.49 -3.95 -12.63
CA LEU A 292 18.75 -3.18 -11.63
C LEU A 292 17.90 -4.11 -10.76
N GLY A 293 17.23 -5.10 -11.36
CA GLY A 293 16.49 -6.13 -10.63
C GLY A 293 17.35 -6.91 -9.64
N ARG A 294 18.52 -7.38 -10.07
CA ARG A 294 19.48 -8.07 -9.17
C ARG A 294 19.93 -7.17 -8.01
N THR A 295 20.15 -5.88 -8.28
CA THR A 295 20.56 -4.91 -7.26
C THR A 295 19.45 -4.65 -6.24
N PHE A 296 18.22 -4.42 -6.70
CA PHE A 296 17.06 -4.18 -5.86
C PHE A 296 16.70 -5.43 -5.04
N ALA A 297 16.49 -6.57 -5.70
CA ALA A 297 16.17 -7.83 -5.05
C ALA A 297 17.25 -8.28 -4.07
N GLY A 298 18.53 -8.06 -4.40
CA GLY A 298 19.65 -8.36 -3.51
C GLY A 298 19.61 -7.55 -2.21
N ALA A 299 19.32 -6.25 -2.30
CA ALA A 299 19.19 -5.39 -1.13
C ALA A 299 17.99 -5.80 -0.25
N VAL A 300 16.84 -6.09 -0.85
CA VAL A 300 15.65 -6.55 -0.11
C VAL A 300 15.90 -7.91 0.54
N ALA A 301 16.53 -8.85 -0.17
CA ALA A 301 16.87 -10.18 0.35
C ALA A 301 17.86 -10.10 1.54
N GLU A 302 18.87 -9.22 1.46
CA GLU A 302 19.80 -9.00 2.56
C GLU A 302 19.10 -8.45 3.80
N PHE A 303 18.16 -7.51 3.61
CA PHE A 303 17.31 -6.99 4.68
C PHE A 303 16.44 -8.09 5.28
N VAL A 304 15.75 -8.90 4.47
CA VAL A 304 14.90 -10.00 4.93
C VAL A 304 15.70 -10.99 5.78
N ALA A 305 16.94 -11.28 5.37
CA ALA A 305 17.81 -12.25 6.04
C ALA A 305 18.41 -11.73 7.35
N SER A 306 18.77 -10.44 7.43
CA SER A 306 19.60 -9.91 8.53
C SER A 306 18.98 -8.74 9.29
N GLY A 307 18.07 -7.98 8.67
CA GLY A 307 17.56 -6.72 9.19
C GLY A 307 18.51 -5.54 8.94
N SER A 308 19.53 -5.76 8.11
CA SER A 308 20.51 -4.77 7.68
C SER A 308 20.87 -4.95 6.22
N VAL A 309 21.46 -3.92 5.62
CA VAL A 309 21.98 -4.00 4.25
C VAL A 309 23.37 -3.34 4.22
N HIS A 310 24.41 -4.09 3.86
CA HIS A 310 25.82 -3.72 4.08
C HIS A 310 26.23 -2.38 3.47
N ASP A 311 25.73 -2.07 2.28
CA ASP A 311 26.06 -0.85 1.52
C ASP A 311 24.91 0.18 1.53
N TRP A 312 23.96 0.03 2.46
CA TRP A 312 22.87 0.97 2.64
C TRP A 312 22.94 1.56 4.04
N MET A 313 23.20 2.85 4.13
CA MET A 313 23.19 3.50 5.44
C MET A 313 21.75 3.64 5.94
N PRO A 314 21.47 3.34 7.22
CA PRO A 314 20.16 3.56 7.81
C PRO A 314 19.68 5.00 7.62
N TYR A 315 18.38 5.12 7.41
CA TYR A 315 17.66 6.37 7.28
C TYR A 315 17.76 7.21 8.55
N THR A 316 17.97 8.51 8.37
CA THR A 316 17.86 9.51 9.43
C THR A 316 16.65 10.39 9.13
N PRO A 317 15.83 10.75 10.14
CA PRO A 317 14.59 11.49 9.92
C PRO A 317 14.78 12.74 9.06
N ALA A 318 13.80 13.02 8.20
CA ALA A 318 13.74 14.17 7.30
C ALA A 318 15.00 14.36 6.42
N THR A 319 15.75 13.30 6.14
CA THR A 319 17.00 13.39 5.36
C THR A 319 16.84 12.70 4.01
N ALA A 320 16.39 13.45 3.01
CA ALA A 320 16.20 12.91 1.64
C ALA A 320 17.46 12.23 1.07
N ALA A 321 18.66 12.67 1.44
CA ALA A 321 19.93 12.06 1.06
C ALA A 321 20.14 10.62 1.58
N ARG A 322 19.26 10.13 2.48
CA ARG A 322 19.26 8.76 2.99
C ARG A 322 18.22 7.87 2.33
N ILE A 323 17.42 8.40 1.40
CA ILE A 323 16.52 7.61 0.57
C ILE A 323 17.37 6.99 -0.54
N ARG A 324 17.34 5.66 -0.66
CA ARG A 324 18.04 4.96 -1.75
C ARG A 324 17.15 4.92 -2.98
N HIS A 325 17.71 5.32 -4.12
CA HIS A 325 17.00 5.31 -5.39
C HIS A 325 17.36 4.06 -6.20
N PHE A 326 16.36 3.49 -6.87
CA PHE A 326 16.49 2.34 -7.77
C PHE A 326 15.83 2.67 -9.11
N GLY A 327 16.62 3.14 -10.07
CA GLY A 327 16.11 3.64 -11.36
C GLY A 327 17.13 3.67 -12.48
#